data_AF-A0AB73B9T9-F1
#
_entry.id   AF-A0AB73B9T9-F1
#
_cell.length_a   1.000
_cell.length_b   1.000
_cell.length_c   1.000
_cell.angle_alpha   90.00
_cell.angle_beta   90.00
_cell.angle_gamma   90.00
#
_symmetry.space_group_name_H-M   'P 1'
#
loop_
_entity.id
_entity.type
_entity.pdbx_description
1 polymer ?
#
loop_
_entity_poly.entity_id
_entity_poly.type
_entity_poly.pdbx_seq_one_letter_code
_entity_poly.pdbx_strand_id
1 'polypeptide(L)'
;MRILRQLQEDLTSAKGSRTTASSNGYPHRAFVWSAGEVSQLEASDNLKPGDVLVIDHGKVFTSEKVATQEPTDRNAPLPVPRERITVYFNDRFADPRIKEFFRKAVDTTSEELTLRWQDAFPEQGLVSVTASTSLWQDLRANHDEAAWIVVEQAVELLEDPEARQEWSPSDRVYLKDHQEDVAQRSEYLCSRVGLDGEFTQQVHLAALHHDDGKADPRFQRMLGNVGKGDPWAKSENRSNQYIRRRTAQSGLPLHWRHEQYSALLLAAQQLENPLEVSDLSVYIAGTSHGYGRDSFPHTSQQLLLEGSSNKALAKRLFDQGYWESMSQHLAREYGTYQLAYLSFIERAADAQISKEGR
;
A
#
# COMPACT_ATOMS: atom_id res chain seq x y z
N MET A 1 33.59 -8.87 3.61
CA MET A 1 33.07 -10.14 4.15
C MET A 1 32.68 -10.03 5.63
N ARG A 2 33.62 -9.85 6.58
CA ARG A 2 33.29 -9.80 8.03
C ARG A 2 32.36 -8.64 8.43
N ILE A 3 32.59 -7.44 7.90
CA ILE A 3 31.75 -6.25 8.16
C ILE A 3 30.33 -6.42 7.62
N LEU A 4 30.17 -6.97 6.40
CA LEU A 4 28.86 -7.22 5.79
C LEU A 4 28.04 -8.25 6.57
N ARG A 5 28.68 -9.35 6.99
CA ARG A 5 28.04 -10.39 7.81
C ARG A 5 27.60 -9.85 9.17
N GLN A 6 28.42 -8.99 9.78
CA GLN A 6 28.08 -8.37 11.06
C GLN A 6 26.95 -7.34 10.92
N LEU A 7 27.00 -6.51 9.87
CA LEU A 7 25.94 -5.54 9.57
C LEU A 7 24.62 -6.25 9.29
N GLN A 8 24.66 -7.36 8.57
CA GLN A 8 23.52 -8.23 8.36
C GLN A 8 22.99 -8.78 9.69
N GLU A 9 23.84 -9.36 10.54
CA GLU A 9 23.43 -9.80 11.89
C GLU A 9 22.79 -8.65 12.70
N ASP A 10 23.35 -7.45 12.66
CA ASP A 10 22.85 -6.26 13.38
C ASP A 10 21.54 -5.69 12.80
N LEU A 11 21.20 -6.04 11.55
CA LEU A 11 19.96 -5.67 10.86
C LEU A 11 18.88 -6.74 11.01
N THR A 12 19.25 -8.00 11.14
CA THR A 12 18.33 -9.14 11.16
C THR A 12 18.05 -9.67 12.57
N SER A 13 18.89 -9.31 13.56
CA SER A 13 18.76 -9.82 14.93
C SER A 13 17.83 -8.97 15.80
N ALA A 14 16.62 -9.47 16.03
CA ALA A 14 15.71 -8.99 17.08
C ALA A 14 16.09 -9.46 18.50
N LYS A 15 17.23 -10.13 18.69
CA LYS A 15 17.57 -10.77 19.97
C LYS A 15 18.50 -9.90 20.82
N GLY A 16 17.90 -9.17 21.76
CA GLY A 16 18.52 -8.97 23.09
C GLY A 16 18.91 -7.56 23.50
N SER A 17 18.69 -6.51 22.70
CA SER A 17 18.82 -5.14 23.22
C SER A 17 17.53 -4.74 23.92
N ARG A 18 17.61 -4.50 25.22
CA ARG A 18 16.62 -3.67 25.93
C ARG A 18 16.67 -2.28 25.31
N THR A 19 15.94 -2.07 24.22
CA THR A 19 15.59 -0.73 23.76
C THR A 19 14.64 -0.15 24.80
N THR A 20 15.18 0.78 25.59
CA THR A 20 14.38 1.67 26.42
C THR A 20 13.30 2.30 25.56
N ALA A 21 12.05 2.12 25.99
CA ALA A 21 10.86 2.53 25.29
C ALA A 21 10.95 3.96 24.74
N SER A 22 10.97 4.10 23.42
CA SER A 22 10.31 5.22 22.75
C SER A 22 9.73 4.76 21.41
N SER A 23 8.40 4.65 21.44
CA SER A 23 7.37 4.60 20.38
C SER A 23 7.58 3.78 19.09
N ASN A 24 6.70 2.78 18.99
CA ASN A 24 6.32 1.91 17.85
C ASN A 24 7.26 0.74 17.53
N GLY A 25 6.96 -0.40 18.18
CA GLY A 25 7.67 -1.67 18.09
C GLY A 25 7.57 -2.38 16.74
N TYR A 26 8.09 -1.76 15.68
CA TYR A 26 8.50 -2.49 14.49
C TYR A 26 9.97 -2.90 14.66
N PRO A 27 10.34 -4.18 14.45
CA PRO A 27 11.75 -4.54 14.36
C PRO A 27 12.40 -3.71 13.24
N HIS A 28 13.66 -3.28 13.43
CA HIS A 28 14.40 -2.57 12.37
C HIS A 28 14.25 -3.35 11.06
N ARG A 29 13.64 -2.76 10.03
CA ARG A 29 13.49 -3.44 8.74
C ARG A 29 14.69 -3.13 7.88
N ALA A 30 15.26 -4.18 7.31
CA ALA A 30 16.25 -4.09 6.27
C ALA A 30 15.77 -4.92 5.09
N PHE A 31 15.93 -4.36 3.90
CA PHE A 31 15.62 -5.01 2.63
C PHE A 31 16.88 -4.98 1.77
N VAL A 32 17.01 -5.99 0.92
CA VAL A 32 18.02 -6.03 -0.13
C VAL A 32 17.30 -5.90 -1.47
N TRP A 33 17.80 -5.00 -2.31
CA TRP A 33 17.46 -4.95 -3.72
C TRP A 33 18.61 -5.57 -4.51
N SER A 34 18.36 -6.71 -5.15
CA SER A 34 19.34 -7.46 -5.94
C SER A 34 18.71 -7.94 -7.24
N ALA A 35 19.40 -7.73 -8.35
CA ALA A 35 18.93 -8.14 -9.69
C ALA A 35 17.50 -7.67 -10.07
N GLY A 36 16.98 -6.62 -9.41
CA GLY A 36 15.64 -6.10 -9.65
C GLY A 36 14.55 -6.61 -8.71
N GLU A 37 14.89 -7.49 -7.79
CA GLU A 37 13.99 -7.99 -6.76
C GLU A 37 14.31 -7.32 -5.42
N VAL A 38 13.27 -6.99 -4.66
CA VAL A 38 13.34 -6.55 -3.26
C VAL A 38 12.95 -7.73 -2.37
N SER A 39 13.81 -8.09 -1.43
CA SER A 39 13.47 -9.04 -0.38
C SER A 39 13.82 -8.48 1.00
N GLN A 40 13.09 -8.92 2.01
CA GLN A 40 13.51 -8.70 3.39
C GLN A 40 14.89 -9.35 3.60
N LEU A 41 15.83 -8.59 4.18
CA LEU A 41 17.15 -9.09 4.52
C LEU A 41 17.01 -10.09 5.66
N GLU A 42 17.54 -11.30 5.47
CA GLU A 42 17.59 -12.37 6.46
C GLU A 42 19.05 -12.69 6.82
N ALA A 43 19.31 -13.25 8.02
CA ALA A 43 20.68 -13.55 8.47
C ALA A 43 21.42 -14.56 7.56
N SER A 44 20.66 -15.34 6.78
CA SER A 44 21.18 -16.34 5.84
C SER A 44 21.55 -15.78 4.47
N ASP A 45 21.16 -14.55 4.14
CA ASP A 45 21.39 -13.99 2.80
C ASP A 45 22.88 -13.79 2.53
N ASN A 46 23.29 -13.91 1.26
CA ASN A 46 24.67 -13.67 0.86
C ASN A 46 24.73 -12.44 -0.03
N LEU A 47 25.03 -11.29 0.58
CA LEU A 47 25.14 -10.01 -0.12
C LEU A 47 26.28 -10.03 -1.15
N LYS A 48 25.97 -9.64 -2.39
CA LYS A 48 26.87 -9.60 -3.54
C LYS A 48 27.22 -8.16 -3.93
N PRO A 49 28.38 -7.93 -4.58
CA PRO A 49 28.65 -6.65 -5.22
C PRO A 49 27.53 -6.27 -6.20
N GLY A 50 26.94 -5.08 -6.03
CA GLY A 50 25.81 -4.60 -6.82
C GLY A 50 24.46 -4.63 -6.08
N ASP A 51 24.37 -5.32 -4.95
CA ASP A 51 23.19 -5.28 -4.08
C ASP A 51 23.03 -3.90 -3.44
N VAL A 52 21.79 -3.43 -3.34
CA VAL A 52 21.44 -2.18 -2.66
C VAL A 52 20.71 -2.52 -1.38
N LEU A 53 21.26 -2.13 -0.23
CA LEU A 53 20.59 -2.29 1.06
C LEU A 53 19.69 -1.08 1.34
N VAL A 54 18.41 -1.35 1.61
CA VAL A 54 17.43 -0.35 2.04
C VAL A 54 17.15 -0.61 3.52
N ILE A 55 17.53 0.33 4.38
CA ILE A 55 17.48 0.16 5.84
C ILE A 55 16.62 1.27 6.43
N ASP A 56 15.72 0.93 7.35
CA ASP A 56 14.92 1.92 8.09
C ASP A 56 15.82 2.96 8.79
N HIS A 57 15.27 4.16 9.00
CA HIS A 57 15.96 5.29 9.60
C HIS A 57 16.53 4.97 11.00
N GLY A 58 17.74 5.45 11.31
CA GLY A 58 18.36 5.34 12.64
C GLY A 58 19.70 4.59 12.73
N LYS A 59 20.27 4.12 11.61
CA LYS A 59 21.63 3.56 11.57
C LYS A 59 22.67 4.65 11.25
N VAL A 60 23.81 4.61 11.93
CA VAL A 60 24.89 5.60 11.79
C VAL A 60 25.89 5.14 10.73
N PHE A 61 26.17 6.01 9.75
CA PHE A 61 27.19 5.81 8.72
C PHE A 61 28.34 6.80 8.93
N THR A 62 29.56 6.45 8.52
CA THR A 62 30.71 7.37 8.54
C THR A 62 30.54 8.51 7.54
N SER A 63 31.37 9.55 7.68
CA SER A 63 31.42 10.67 6.73
C SER A 63 31.81 10.24 5.31
N GLU A 64 32.48 9.10 5.17
CA GLU A 64 32.85 8.45 3.91
C GLU A 64 31.75 7.54 3.33
N LYS A 65 30.54 7.56 3.93
CA LYS A 65 29.40 6.69 3.54
C LYS A 65 29.68 5.19 3.72
N VAL A 66 30.55 4.85 4.68
CA VAL A 66 30.87 3.46 5.05
C VAL A 66 30.10 3.10 6.32
N ALA A 67 29.47 1.92 6.36
CA ALA A 67 28.85 1.43 7.57
C ALA A 67 29.91 0.87 8.53
N THR A 68 29.92 1.33 9.78
CA THR A 68 30.84 0.87 10.85
C THR A 68 30.13 0.83 12.20
N GLN A 69 30.55 -0.05 13.11
CA GLN A 69 29.97 -0.16 14.47
C GLN A 69 30.34 1.01 15.37
N GLU A 70 31.57 1.50 15.25
CA GLU A 70 32.09 2.62 16.03
C GLU A 70 32.56 3.70 15.06
N PRO A 71 31.64 4.56 14.59
CA PRO A 71 32.03 5.68 13.74
C PRO A 71 32.94 6.60 14.57
N THR A 72 34.23 6.60 14.23
CA THR A 72 35.22 7.51 14.83
C THR A 72 35.05 8.94 14.33
N ASP A 73 34.30 9.10 13.24
CA ASP A 73 33.97 10.38 12.65
C ASP A 73 33.01 11.13 13.56
N ARG A 74 33.39 12.36 13.93
CA ARG A 74 32.55 13.22 14.76
C ARG A 74 31.30 13.72 14.04
N ASN A 75 31.28 13.63 12.71
CA ASN A 75 30.26 14.24 11.86
C ASN A 75 29.61 13.18 10.97
N ALA A 76 28.30 13.30 10.75
CA ALA A 76 27.57 12.50 9.77
C ALA A 76 28.04 12.82 8.33
N PRO A 77 27.88 11.90 7.37
CA PRO A 77 28.16 12.17 5.96
C PRO A 77 27.35 13.35 5.45
N LEU A 78 27.96 14.12 4.54
CA LEU A 78 27.25 15.20 3.85
C LEU A 78 26.03 14.60 3.13
N PRO A 79 24.83 15.14 3.37
CA PRO A 79 23.65 14.70 2.65
C PRO A 79 23.87 14.91 1.15
N VAL A 80 23.32 13.99 0.35
CA VAL A 80 23.40 14.10 -1.12
C VAL A 80 22.81 15.46 -1.53
N PRO A 81 23.53 16.29 -2.32
CA PRO A 81 23.03 17.59 -2.76
C PRO A 81 21.66 17.45 -3.42
N ARG A 82 20.69 18.25 -3.00
CA ARG A 82 19.30 18.23 -3.50
C ARG A 82 19.14 18.81 -4.92
N GLU A 83 20.22 18.93 -5.69
CA GLU A 83 20.22 19.60 -7.01
C GLU A 83 19.34 18.91 -8.06
N ARG A 84 18.88 17.68 -7.78
CA ARG A 84 18.01 16.89 -8.66
C ARG A 84 16.66 16.54 -8.05
N ILE A 85 16.31 17.10 -6.89
CA ILE A 85 15.02 16.84 -6.26
C ILE A 85 14.00 17.86 -6.78
N THR A 86 13.11 17.39 -7.64
CA THR A 86 11.88 18.12 -7.95
C THR A 86 10.85 17.77 -6.89
N VAL A 87 10.51 18.71 -6.02
CA VAL A 87 9.44 18.54 -5.04
C VAL A 87 8.12 18.78 -5.77
N TYR A 88 7.41 17.70 -6.04
CA TYR A 88 6.04 17.77 -6.55
C TYR A 88 5.10 17.98 -5.37
N PHE A 89 4.59 19.20 -5.22
CA PHE A 89 3.40 19.41 -4.41
C PHE A 89 2.21 18.93 -5.24
N ASN A 90 1.50 17.91 -4.77
CA ASN A 90 0.25 17.50 -5.40
C ASN A 90 -0.74 18.67 -5.31
N ASP A 91 -1.06 19.29 -6.44
CA ASP A 91 -2.01 20.43 -6.50
C ASP A 91 -3.45 20.06 -6.10
N ARG A 92 -3.70 18.79 -5.73
CA ARG A 92 -4.95 18.35 -5.10
C ARG A 92 -5.06 18.68 -3.60
N PHE A 93 -4.11 19.39 -2.99
CA PHE A 93 -4.40 20.02 -1.68
C PHE A 93 -5.58 20.96 -1.85
N ALA A 94 -6.75 20.57 -1.31
CA ALA A 94 -7.98 21.31 -1.48
C ALA A 94 -7.95 22.71 -0.83
N ASP A 95 -7.02 22.97 0.11
CA ASP A 95 -6.90 24.25 0.80
C ASP A 95 -5.57 24.98 0.49
N PRO A 96 -5.61 26.07 -0.30
CA PRO A 96 -4.45 26.94 -0.56
C PRO A 96 -3.76 27.49 0.68
N ARG A 97 -4.46 27.61 1.82
CA ARG A 97 -3.90 28.08 3.09
C ARG A 97 -2.93 27.08 3.70
N ILE A 98 -3.21 25.78 3.57
CA ILE A 98 -2.32 24.70 4.04
C ILE A 98 -1.02 24.69 3.21
N LYS A 99 -1.13 24.91 1.89
CA LYS A 99 0.03 25.02 1.00
C LYS A 99 0.94 26.19 1.40
N GLU A 100 0.37 27.36 1.65
CA GLU A 100 1.15 28.54 2.06
C GLU A 100 1.71 28.43 3.49
N PHE A 101 1.01 27.72 4.39
CA PHE A 101 1.53 27.39 5.72
C PHE A 101 2.83 26.59 5.63
N PHE A 102 2.85 25.47 4.89
CA PHE A 102 4.05 24.63 4.78
C PHE A 102 5.21 25.36 4.09
N ARG A 103 4.92 26.23 3.12
CA ARG A 103 5.95 27.07 2.47
C ARG A 103 6.65 28.01 3.46
N LYS A 104 5.97 28.43 4.53
CA LYS A 104 6.48 29.32 5.58
C LYS A 104 7.00 28.57 6.82
N ALA A 105 6.74 27.26 6.91
CA ALA A 105 7.12 26.41 8.03
C ALA A 105 8.39 25.58 7.77
N VAL A 106 8.97 25.70 6.57
CA VAL A 106 10.34 25.25 6.29
C VAL A 106 11.25 26.00 7.28
N ASP A 107 12.07 25.28 8.05
CA ASP A 107 12.95 25.81 9.12
C ASP A 107 12.25 26.11 10.46
N THR A 108 11.22 25.35 10.85
CA THR A 108 10.58 25.46 12.18
C THR A 108 10.73 24.19 13.01
N THR A 109 10.87 24.36 14.34
CA THR A 109 10.90 23.24 15.30
C THR A 109 9.53 22.55 15.33
N SER A 110 9.47 21.29 15.78
CA SER A 110 8.19 20.58 15.97
C SER A 110 7.21 21.33 16.88
N GLU A 111 7.72 21.99 17.92
CA GLU A 111 6.92 22.78 18.87
C GLU A 111 6.40 24.07 18.22
N GLU A 112 7.27 24.81 17.52
CA GLU A 112 6.92 26.05 16.85
C GLU A 112 5.94 25.81 15.70
N LEU A 113 6.11 24.72 14.97
CA LEU A 113 5.21 24.31 13.91
C LEU A 113 3.81 24.00 14.45
N THR A 114 3.74 23.29 15.58
CA THR A 114 2.46 22.96 16.23
C THR A 114 1.75 24.22 16.73
N LEU A 115 2.47 25.18 17.31
CA LEU A 115 1.91 26.46 17.74
C LEU A 115 1.44 27.32 16.56
N ARG A 116 2.26 27.43 15.50
CA ARG A 116 1.88 28.15 14.28
C ARG A 116 0.68 27.51 13.59
N TRP A 117 0.56 26.19 13.64
CA TRP A 117 -0.60 25.48 13.11
C TRP A 117 -1.87 25.82 13.89
N GLN A 118 -1.81 25.81 15.23
CA GLN A 118 -2.95 26.18 16.08
C GLN A 118 -3.41 27.62 15.87
N ASP A 119 -2.48 28.54 15.62
CA ASP A 119 -2.78 29.94 15.32
C ASP A 119 -3.39 30.12 13.91
N ALA A 120 -2.84 29.42 12.91
CA ALA A 120 -3.30 29.51 11.53
C ALA A 120 -4.62 28.76 11.27
N PHE A 121 -4.90 27.70 12.05
CA PHE A 121 -6.05 26.79 11.87
C PHE A 121 -6.72 26.46 13.22
N PRO A 122 -7.41 27.43 13.86
CA PRO A 122 -8.01 27.23 15.19
C PRO A 122 -9.23 26.29 15.21
N GLU A 123 -9.81 25.97 14.04
CA GLU A 123 -10.96 25.06 13.91
C GLU A 123 -10.48 23.59 13.88
N GLN A 124 -10.33 22.97 15.05
CA GLN A 124 -9.75 21.63 15.28
C GLN A 124 -10.51 20.42 14.69
N GLY A 125 -11.47 20.61 13.78
CA GLY A 125 -12.40 19.55 13.37
C GLY A 125 -12.06 18.81 12.08
N LEU A 126 -11.36 19.45 11.13
CA LEU A 126 -11.22 18.93 9.76
C LEU A 126 -9.78 18.62 9.36
N VAL A 127 -8.77 19.25 10.00
CA VAL A 127 -7.37 19.00 9.70
C VAL A 127 -6.53 19.14 10.98
N SER A 128 -5.95 18.03 11.41
CA SER A 128 -4.98 17.89 12.50
C SER A 128 -3.56 17.86 11.92
N VAL A 129 -2.59 18.35 12.68
CA VAL A 129 -1.17 18.19 12.35
C VAL A 129 -0.43 17.57 13.52
N THR A 130 0.32 16.51 13.22
CA THR A 130 1.27 15.89 14.12
C THR A 130 2.67 16.09 13.55
N ALA A 131 3.51 16.83 14.25
CA ALA A 131 4.94 16.95 13.93
C ALA A 131 5.74 15.83 14.59
N SER A 132 6.93 15.54 14.07
CA SER A 132 7.81 14.52 14.64
C SER A 132 8.18 14.84 16.09
N THR A 133 8.05 13.85 16.97
CA THR A 133 8.62 13.91 18.34
C THR A 133 10.13 13.74 18.33
N SER A 134 10.69 13.17 17.25
CA SER A 134 12.12 13.16 16.98
C SER A 134 12.52 14.51 16.39
N LEU A 135 13.44 15.21 17.06
CA LEU A 135 14.05 16.44 16.57
C LEU A 135 15.09 16.07 15.50
N TRP A 136 14.96 16.64 14.30
CA TRP A 136 16.06 16.61 13.35
C TRP A 136 16.98 17.78 13.69
N GLN A 137 18.17 17.50 14.20
CA GLN A 137 19.18 18.55 14.39
C GLN A 137 19.71 18.97 13.01
N ASP A 138 19.32 20.16 12.54
CA ASP A 138 20.04 20.77 11.42
C ASP A 138 21.39 21.27 11.92
N LEU A 139 22.42 20.47 11.70
CA LEU A 139 23.81 20.79 12.01
C LEU A 139 24.33 22.05 11.27
N ARG A 140 23.57 22.61 10.31
CA ARG A 140 23.91 23.83 9.56
C ARG A 140 23.38 25.11 10.20
N ALA A 141 22.23 25.02 10.86
CA ALA A 141 21.49 26.17 11.36
C ALA A 141 21.40 26.20 12.90
N ASN A 142 22.02 25.22 13.57
CA ASN A 142 22.14 25.12 15.03
C ASN A 142 20.79 25.23 15.74
N HIS A 143 19.74 24.69 15.12
CA HIS A 143 18.40 24.61 15.65
C HIS A 143 17.77 23.27 15.24
N ASP A 144 16.77 22.85 16.02
CA ASP A 144 16.05 21.60 15.78
C ASP A 144 14.88 21.85 14.84
N GLU A 145 14.68 20.98 13.84
CA GLU A 145 13.53 21.04 12.93
C GLU A 145 12.64 19.80 13.08
N ALA A 146 11.39 19.93 12.66
CA ALA A 146 10.51 18.78 12.49
C ALA A 146 11.03 17.88 11.35
N ALA A 147 11.45 16.66 11.70
CA ALA A 147 11.92 15.66 10.73
C ALA A 147 10.83 15.25 9.73
N TRP A 148 9.57 15.27 10.18
CA TRP A 148 8.39 15.01 9.37
C TRP A 148 7.18 15.69 10.01
N ILE A 149 6.18 15.96 9.17
CA ILE A 149 4.89 16.49 9.60
C ILE A 149 3.81 15.64 8.93
N VAL A 150 2.91 15.09 9.74
CA VAL A 150 1.70 14.42 9.27
C VAL A 150 0.57 15.42 9.34
N VAL A 151 -0.05 15.67 8.19
CA VAL A 151 -1.32 16.39 8.11
C VAL A 151 -2.41 15.35 8.09
N GLU A 152 -3.03 15.14 9.23
CA GLU A 152 -4.26 14.37 9.30
C GLU A 152 -5.38 15.30 8.88
N GLN A 153 -5.67 15.37 7.59
CA GLN A 153 -7.01 15.75 7.24
C GLN A 153 -7.91 14.70 7.91
N ALA A 154 -8.87 15.13 8.71
CA ALA A 154 -10.13 14.43 8.70
C ALA A 154 -10.59 14.62 7.26
N VAL A 155 -10.06 13.76 6.38
CA VAL A 155 -10.76 13.28 5.23
C VAL A 155 -12.10 13.05 5.83
N GLU A 156 -13.01 13.94 5.47
CA GLU A 156 -14.38 13.61 5.46
C GLU A 156 -14.39 12.14 5.02
N LEU A 157 -14.59 11.20 5.97
CA LEU A 157 -14.86 9.76 5.80
C LEU A 157 -16.06 9.54 4.84
N LEU A 158 -16.41 10.57 4.07
CA LEU A 158 -17.73 11.04 3.71
C LEU A 158 -17.86 11.10 2.19
N GLU A 159 -16.78 10.95 1.42
CA GLU A 159 -16.84 10.63 -0.01
C GLU A 159 -15.72 9.66 -0.42
N ASP A 160 -15.72 8.43 0.10
CA ASP A 160 -15.03 7.35 -0.60
C ASP A 160 -15.86 7.02 -1.86
N PRO A 161 -15.38 7.32 -3.09
CA PRO A 161 -16.11 6.97 -4.30
C PRO A 161 -16.31 5.46 -4.43
N GLU A 162 -15.45 4.65 -3.81
CA GLU A 162 -15.53 3.19 -3.82
C GLU A 162 -16.66 2.70 -2.92
N ALA A 163 -16.88 3.35 -1.78
CA ALA A 163 -18.08 3.11 -0.98
C ALA A 163 -19.31 3.25 -1.90
N ARG A 164 -19.43 4.32 -2.67
CA ARG A 164 -20.55 4.47 -3.63
C ARG A 164 -20.63 3.36 -4.70
N GLN A 165 -19.52 2.70 -5.05
CA GLN A 165 -19.53 1.57 -5.99
C GLN A 165 -20.03 0.26 -5.36
N GLU A 166 -19.86 0.08 -4.04
CA GLU A 166 -20.31 -1.10 -3.28
C GLU A 166 -21.82 -1.11 -3.01
N TRP A 167 -22.49 0.03 -3.19
CA TRP A 167 -23.94 0.19 -3.13
C TRP A 167 -24.51 0.52 -4.51
N SER A 168 -25.50 -0.25 -4.98
CA SER A 168 -26.07 -0.08 -6.32
C SER A 168 -27.56 0.34 -6.28
N PRO A 169 -28.09 0.97 -7.36
CA PRO A 169 -29.51 1.27 -7.49
C PRO A 169 -30.39 0.04 -7.76
N SER A 170 -29.79 -1.08 -8.15
CA SER A 170 -30.46 -2.35 -8.46
C SER A 170 -30.59 -3.26 -7.24
N ASP A 171 -31.34 -4.35 -7.39
CA ASP A 171 -31.46 -5.41 -6.38
C ASP A 171 -30.09 -6.06 -6.07
N ARG A 172 -30.07 -6.92 -5.04
CA ARG A 172 -28.86 -7.60 -4.56
C ARG A 172 -28.17 -8.39 -5.68
N VAL A 173 -26.87 -8.20 -5.81
CA VAL A 173 -26.03 -8.90 -6.80
C VAL A 173 -25.11 -9.87 -6.07
N TYR A 174 -25.12 -11.14 -6.49
CA TYR A 174 -24.22 -12.16 -5.95
C TYR A 174 -22.83 -12.03 -6.53
N LEU A 175 -21.83 -12.31 -5.69
CA LEU A 175 -20.42 -12.15 -6.01
C LEU A 175 -20.00 -12.98 -7.23
N LYS A 176 -20.44 -14.24 -7.27
CA LYS A 176 -20.13 -15.17 -8.36
C LYS A 176 -20.71 -14.70 -9.69
N ASP A 177 -21.99 -14.33 -9.71
CA ASP A 177 -22.68 -13.89 -10.93
C ASP A 177 -22.03 -12.62 -11.49
N HIS A 178 -21.70 -11.67 -10.61
CA HIS A 178 -21.00 -10.44 -10.98
C HIS A 178 -19.64 -10.74 -11.62
N GLN A 179 -18.81 -11.56 -10.97
CA GLN A 179 -17.47 -11.90 -11.47
C GLN A 179 -17.53 -12.63 -12.82
N GLU A 180 -18.49 -13.55 -13.02
CA GLU A 180 -18.72 -14.21 -14.31
C GLU A 180 -19.10 -13.20 -15.41
N ASP A 181 -19.97 -12.24 -15.09
CA ASP A 181 -20.37 -11.18 -16.01
C ASP A 181 -19.23 -10.22 -16.37
N VAL A 182 -18.39 -9.85 -15.39
CA VAL A 182 -17.21 -9.01 -15.61
C VAL A 182 -16.20 -9.75 -16.48
N ALA A 183 -15.99 -11.06 -16.26
CA ALA A 183 -15.07 -11.87 -17.06
C ALA A 183 -15.53 -12.05 -18.51
N GLN A 184 -16.83 -12.26 -18.74
CA GLN A 184 -17.38 -12.28 -20.10
C GLN A 184 -17.27 -10.92 -20.79
N ARG A 185 -17.52 -9.82 -20.04
CA ARG A 185 -17.39 -8.46 -20.57
C ARG A 185 -15.94 -8.12 -20.88
N SER A 186 -14.99 -8.53 -20.06
CA SER A 186 -13.56 -8.27 -20.27
C SER A 186 -13.04 -9.02 -21.50
N GLU A 187 -13.43 -10.29 -21.69
CA GLU A 187 -13.13 -11.06 -22.90
C GLU A 187 -13.72 -10.40 -24.16
N TYR A 188 -14.98 -9.95 -24.08
CA TYR A 188 -15.58 -9.17 -25.17
C TYR A 188 -14.76 -7.92 -25.49
N LEU A 189 -14.40 -7.11 -24.49
CA LEU A 189 -13.61 -5.89 -24.70
C LEU A 189 -12.23 -6.21 -25.31
N CYS A 190 -11.53 -7.24 -24.82
CA CYS A 190 -10.28 -7.73 -25.39
C CYS A 190 -10.41 -8.06 -26.89
N SER A 191 -11.49 -8.76 -27.27
CA SER A 191 -11.75 -9.08 -28.68
C SER A 191 -11.97 -7.83 -29.55
N ARG A 192 -12.61 -6.79 -28.99
CA ARG A 192 -12.91 -5.54 -29.71
C ARG A 192 -11.68 -4.69 -29.95
N VAL A 193 -10.70 -4.77 -29.06
CA VAL A 193 -9.43 -4.04 -29.18
C VAL A 193 -8.34 -4.85 -29.87
N GLY A 194 -8.60 -6.11 -30.21
CA GLY A 194 -7.66 -6.99 -30.91
C GLY A 194 -6.50 -7.43 -30.01
N LEU A 195 -6.76 -7.64 -28.72
CA LEU A 195 -5.75 -8.13 -27.78
C LEU A 195 -5.42 -9.60 -28.06
N ASP A 196 -4.16 -9.99 -27.87
CA ASP A 196 -3.71 -11.38 -28.04
C ASP A 196 -4.46 -12.35 -27.10
N GLY A 197 -4.58 -13.62 -27.51
CA GLY A 197 -5.28 -14.66 -26.76
C GLY A 197 -4.68 -14.91 -25.38
N GLU A 198 -3.36 -14.85 -25.22
CA GLU A 198 -2.70 -15.04 -23.93
C GLU A 198 -3.08 -13.93 -22.95
N PHE A 199 -2.96 -12.66 -23.36
CA PHE A 199 -3.36 -11.53 -22.51
C PHE A 199 -4.88 -11.51 -22.24
N THR A 200 -5.69 -11.94 -23.21
CA THR A 200 -7.14 -12.06 -23.02
C THR A 200 -7.46 -13.05 -21.92
N GLN A 201 -6.78 -14.21 -21.87
CA GLN A 201 -6.93 -15.19 -20.80
C GLN A 201 -6.53 -14.63 -19.45
N GLN A 202 -5.43 -13.88 -19.37
CA GLN A 202 -4.98 -13.27 -18.11
C GLN A 202 -5.97 -12.21 -17.59
N VAL A 203 -6.51 -11.37 -18.47
CA VAL A 203 -7.54 -10.37 -18.13
C VAL A 203 -8.85 -11.04 -17.71
N HIS A 204 -9.26 -12.11 -18.41
CA HIS A 204 -10.45 -12.88 -18.08
C HIS A 204 -10.33 -13.55 -16.71
N LEU A 205 -9.20 -14.21 -16.44
CA LEU A 205 -8.94 -14.84 -15.15
C LEU A 205 -8.88 -13.80 -14.02
N ALA A 206 -8.21 -12.67 -14.23
CA ALA A 206 -8.19 -11.60 -13.25
C ALA A 206 -9.60 -11.06 -12.96
N ALA A 207 -10.43 -10.85 -14.00
CA ALA A 207 -11.82 -10.44 -13.86
C ALA A 207 -12.66 -11.44 -13.07
N LEU A 208 -12.42 -12.75 -13.25
CA LEU A 208 -13.07 -13.81 -12.48
C LEU A 208 -12.72 -13.79 -11.00
N HIS A 209 -11.68 -13.06 -10.55
CA HIS A 209 -11.18 -13.10 -9.18
C HIS A 209 -10.94 -11.71 -8.56
N HIS A 210 -11.14 -10.61 -9.30
CA HIS A 210 -10.83 -9.24 -8.86
C HIS A 210 -11.55 -8.86 -7.55
N ASP A 211 -12.70 -9.48 -7.32
CA ASP A 211 -13.64 -9.18 -6.25
C ASP A 211 -13.69 -10.26 -5.15
N ASP A 212 -12.88 -11.33 -5.25
CA ASP A 212 -12.85 -12.44 -4.29
C ASP A 212 -12.66 -11.96 -2.84
N GLY A 213 -11.88 -10.89 -2.64
CA GLY A 213 -11.67 -10.26 -1.34
C GLY A 213 -12.97 -9.80 -0.67
N LYS A 214 -14.02 -9.46 -1.44
CA LYS A 214 -15.33 -9.08 -0.88
C LYS A 214 -15.98 -10.22 -0.09
N ALA A 215 -15.57 -11.47 -0.28
CA ALA A 215 -16.02 -12.60 0.51
C ALA A 215 -15.55 -12.54 1.99
N ASP A 216 -14.64 -11.62 2.36
CA ASP A 216 -14.24 -11.42 3.75
C ASP A 216 -15.48 -11.21 4.65
N PRO A 217 -15.62 -11.95 5.77
CA PRO A 217 -16.79 -11.83 6.64
C PRO A 217 -17.01 -10.42 7.19
N ARG A 218 -15.96 -9.61 7.39
CA ARG A 218 -16.06 -8.20 7.79
C ARG A 218 -16.65 -7.37 6.66
N PHE A 219 -16.21 -7.59 5.42
CA PHE A 219 -16.74 -6.91 4.24
C PHE A 219 -18.21 -7.26 3.99
N GLN A 220 -18.58 -8.54 4.08
CA GLN A 220 -19.99 -8.97 3.98
C GLN A 220 -20.86 -8.35 5.09
N ARG A 221 -20.36 -8.25 6.33
CA ARG A 221 -21.05 -7.51 7.40
C ARG A 221 -21.25 -6.02 7.09
N MET A 222 -20.27 -5.40 6.44
CA MET A 222 -20.37 -4.00 5.98
C MET A 222 -21.49 -3.83 4.95
N LEU A 223 -21.59 -4.76 3.99
CA LEU A 223 -22.71 -4.82 3.02
C LEU A 223 -24.05 -5.18 3.66
N GLY A 224 -24.05 -5.67 4.91
CA GLY A 224 -25.25 -6.12 5.62
C GLY A 224 -25.61 -7.59 5.37
N ASN A 225 -24.76 -8.35 4.69
CA ASN A 225 -24.86 -9.79 4.56
C ASN A 225 -24.31 -10.48 5.82
N VAL A 226 -25.19 -10.63 6.83
CA VAL A 226 -24.85 -11.20 8.15
C VAL A 226 -25.16 -12.70 8.26
N GLY A 227 -25.59 -13.35 7.19
CA GLY A 227 -26.00 -14.76 7.16
C GLY A 227 -24.96 -15.70 6.50
N LYS A 228 -25.29 -17.01 6.46
CA LYS A 228 -24.53 -18.04 5.70
C LYS A 228 -24.99 -18.16 4.24
N GLY A 229 -25.51 -17.08 3.66
CA GLY A 229 -25.91 -17.05 2.26
C GLY A 229 -24.69 -16.81 1.36
N ASP A 230 -24.90 -16.91 0.05
CA ASP A 230 -23.85 -16.60 -0.92
C ASP A 230 -23.35 -15.15 -0.75
N PRO A 231 -22.04 -14.89 -0.88
CA PRO A 231 -21.48 -13.55 -0.78
C PRO A 231 -22.10 -12.60 -1.80
N TRP A 232 -22.30 -11.35 -1.39
CA TRP A 232 -22.79 -10.30 -2.27
C TRP A 232 -21.62 -9.53 -2.86
N ALA A 233 -21.69 -9.21 -4.16
CA ALA A 233 -20.83 -8.20 -4.77
C ALA A 233 -21.22 -6.80 -4.26
N LYS A 234 -22.53 -6.56 -4.17
CA LYS A 234 -23.11 -5.26 -3.84
C LYS A 234 -24.39 -5.42 -3.03
N SER A 235 -24.73 -4.38 -2.27
CA SER A 235 -26.00 -4.33 -1.53
C SER A 235 -26.92 -3.23 -2.05
N GLU A 236 -28.21 -3.34 -1.71
CA GLU A 236 -29.24 -2.33 -1.99
C GLU A 236 -28.79 -0.95 -1.50
N ASN A 237 -29.17 0.11 -2.21
CA ASN A 237 -28.81 1.49 -1.86
C ASN A 237 -29.21 1.87 -0.41
N ARG A 238 -28.28 2.47 0.34
CA ARG A 238 -28.48 2.89 1.74
C ARG A 238 -27.99 4.31 1.95
N SER A 239 -28.53 4.99 2.96
CA SER A 239 -28.08 6.34 3.30
C SER A 239 -26.60 6.35 3.71
N ASN A 240 -25.90 7.45 3.43
CA ASN A 240 -24.49 7.63 3.84
C ASN A 240 -24.28 7.37 5.34
N GLN A 241 -25.26 7.74 6.18
CA GLN A 241 -25.20 7.47 7.63
C GLN A 241 -25.23 5.97 7.94
N TYR A 242 -26.03 5.19 7.22
CA TYR A 242 -26.09 3.75 7.37
C TYR A 242 -24.77 3.09 6.94
N ILE A 243 -24.23 3.51 5.80
CA ILE A 243 -22.93 3.06 5.27
C ILE A 243 -21.84 3.25 6.32
N ARG A 244 -21.68 4.50 6.80
CA ARG A 244 -20.68 4.84 7.84
C ARG A 244 -20.80 3.97 9.08
N ARG A 245 -22.02 3.77 9.56
CA ARG A 245 -22.28 2.94 10.75
C ARG A 245 -21.86 1.50 10.50
N ARG A 246 -22.17 0.93 9.33
CA ARG A 246 -21.82 -0.45 8.98
C ARG A 246 -20.32 -0.64 8.81
N THR A 247 -19.64 0.29 8.14
CA THR A 247 -18.17 0.27 8.02
C THR A 247 -17.52 0.30 9.40
N ALA A 248 -17.94 1.20 10.29
CA ALA A 248 -17.41 1.27 11.67
C ALA A 248 -17.69 0.00 12.49
N GLN A 249 -18.78 -0.72 12.21
CA GLN A 249 -19.16 -1.95 12.90
C GLN A 249 -18.63 -3.23 12.23
N SER A 250 -18.03 -3.12 11.04
CA SER A 250 -17.58 -4.27 10.25
C SER A 250 -16.37 -4.98 10.87
N GLY A 251 -15.51 -4.21 11.55
CA GLY A 251 -14.19 -4.65 12.01
C GLY A 251 -13.12 -4.62 10.92
N LEU A 252 -13.40 -4.02 9.75
CA LEU A 252 -12.39 -3.73 8.74
C LEU A 252 -11.44 -2.61 9.22
N PRO A 253 -10.13 -2.72 8.94
CA PRO A 253 -9.22 -1.59 9.03
C PRO A 253 -9.70 -0.40 8.18
N LEU A 254 -9.29 0.81 8.56
CA LEU A 254 -9.52 1.99 7.76
C LEU A 254 -8.85 1.84 6.39
N HIS A 255 -9.55 2.18 5.30
CA HIS A 255 -9.07 2.01 3.92
C HIS A 255 -8.74 0.56 3.54
N TRP A 256 -9.37 -0.43 4.18
CA TRP A 256 -9.23 -1.83 3.76
C TRP A 256 -9.66 -1.98 2.29
N ARG A 257 -8.85 -2.70 1.50
CA ARG A 257 -9.05 -2.86 0.06
C ARG A 257 -9.36 -4.32 -0.25
N HIS A 258 -10.49 -4.58 -0.91
CA HIS A 258 -10.83 -5.93 -1.34
C HIS A 258 -9.84 -6.44 -2.40
N GLU A 259 -9.37 -5.58 -3.32
CA GLU A 259 -8.36 -5.96 -4.33
C GLU A 259 -7.06 -6.50 -3.72
N GLN A 260 -6.64 -6.01 -2.55
CA GLN A 260 -5.46 -6.54 -1.85
C GLN A 260 -5.71 -7.98 -1.38
N TYR A 261 -6.91 -8.26 -0.87
CA TYR A 261 -7.25 -9.59 -0.44
C TYR A 261 -7.53 -10.53 -1.62
N SER A 262 -8.16 -10.04 -2.69
CA SER A 262 -8.33 -10.76 -3.96
C SER A 262 -6.99 -11.20 -4.54
N ALA A 263 -5.99 -10.32 -4.56
CA ALA A 263 -4.63 -10.65 -5.00
C ALA A 263 -4.02 -11.80 -4.19
N LEU A 264 -4.21 -11.80 -2.85
CA LEU A 264 -3.75 -12.89 -2.00
C LEU A 264 -4.47 -14.21 -2.30
N LEU A 265 -5.79 -14.17 -2.54
CA LEU A 265 -6.58 -15.37 -2.83
C LEU A 265 -6.19 -15.96 -4.18
N LEU A 266 -6.00 -15.12 -5.20
CA LEU A 266 -5.55 -15.57 -6.52
C LEU A 266 -4.10 -16.08 -6.49
N ALA A 267 -3.21 -15.43 -5.74
CA ALA A 267 -1.85 -15.93 -5.51
C ALA A 267 -1.83 -17.27 -4.75
N ALA A 268 -2.81 -17.54 -3.88
CA ALA A 268 -2.94 -18.85 -3.25
C ALA A 268 -3.34 -19.92 -4.26
N GLN A 269 -4.28 -19.61 -5.16
CA GLN A 269 -4.66 -20.50 -6.26
C GLN A 269 -3.50 -20.75 -7.23
N GLN A 270 -2.64 -19.76 -7.46
CA GLN A 270 -1.41 -19.91 -8.24
C GLN A 270 -0.45 -20.94 -7.65
N LEU A 271 -0.33 -21.04 -6.33
CA LEU A 271 0.52 -22.07 -5.71
C LEU A 271 -0.01 -23.49 -5.96
N GLU A 272 -1.34 -23.63 -6.13
CA GLU A 272 -1.99 -24.90 -6.43
C GLU A 272 -1.96 -25.22 -7.93
N ASN A 273 -2.19 -24.21 -8.78
CA ASN A 273 -2.33 -24.34 -10.24
C ASN A 273 -1.44 -23.33 -11.00
N PRO A 274 -0.10 -23.44 -10.93
CA PRO A 274 0.83 -22.44 -11.47
C PRO A 274 0.86 -22.35 -13.01
N LEU A 275 0.27 -23.33 -13.71
CA LEU A 275 0.13 -23.30 -15.17
C LEU A 275 -1.11 -22.52 -15.63
N GLU A 276 -2.09 -22.32 -14.74
CA GLU A 276 -3.35 -21.64 -15.05
C GLU A 276 -3.33 -20.19 -14.57
N VAL A 277 -2.77 -19.94 -13.38
CA VAL A 277 -2.71 -18.61 -12.77
C VAL A 277 -1.29 -18.04 -12.90
N SER A 278 -1.15 -16.92 -13.61
CA SER A 278 0.14 -16.22 -13.74
C SER A 278 0.25 -15.02 -12.79
N ASP A 279 1.48 -14.56 -12.54
CA ASP A 279 1.75 -13.31 -11.83
C ASP A 279 1.02 -12.11 -12.48
N LEU A 280 0.84 -12.12 -13.80
CA LEU A 280 0.12 -11.07 -14.52
C LEU A 280 -1.37 -11.04 -14.13
N SER A 281 -2.02 -12.20 -14.02
CA SER A 281 -3.42 -12.25 -13.56
C SER A 281 -3.58 -11.80 -12.11
N VAL A 282 -2.64 -12.19 -11.23
CA VAL A 282 -2.58 -11.73 -9.83
C VAL A 282 -2.40 -10.21 -9.76
N TYR A 283 -1.51 -9.66 -10.58
CA TYR A 283 -1.29 -8.21 -10.65
C TYR A 283 -2.51 -7.45 -11.15
N ILE A 284 -3.17 -7.91 -12.22
CA ILE A 284 -4.38 -7.25 -12.75
C ILE A 284 -5.48 -7.25 -11.68
N ALA A 285 -5.75 -8.38 -11.03
CA ALA A 285 -6.76 -8.48 -9.98
C ALA A 285 -6.45 -7.59 -8.77
N GLY A 286 -5.18 -7.48 -8.36
CA GLY A 286 -4.76 -6.60 -7.27
C GLY A 286 -4.66 -5.11 -7.64
N THR A 287 -4.90 -4.75 -8.90
CA THR A 287 -4.85 -3.36 -9.38
C THR A 287 -6.14 -2.91 -10.07
N SER A 288 -7.25 -3.62 -9.85
CA SER A 288 -8.58 -3.31 -10.40
C SER A 288 -9.04 -1.90 -10.01
N HIS A 289 -8.88 -1.54 -8.73
CA HIS A 289 -9.05 -0.20 -8.19
C HIS A 289 -7.76 0.62 -8.28
N GLY A 290 -6.62 -0.05 -8.38
CA GLY A 290 -5.34 0.53 -8.76
C GLY A 290 -4.51 1.03 -7.60
N TYR A 291 -4.91 0.75 -6.35
CA TYR A 291 -4.09 1.03 -5.18
C TYR A 291 -2.91 0.06 -5.11
N GLY A 292 -3.04 -1.17 -5.62
CA GLY A 292 -1.93 -2.12 -5.70
C GLY A 292 -0.81 -1.77 -6.68
N ARG A 293 -0.91 -0.70 -7.49
CA ARG A 293 0.08 -0.41 -8.55
C ARG A 293 1.47 -0.05 -8.02
N ASP A 294 1.52 0.57 -6.85
CA ASP A 294 2.77 0.97 -6.19
C ASP A 294 3.07 0.01 -5.04
N SER A 295 2.22 0.02 -4.01
CA SER A 295 2.22 -0.92 -2.89
C SER A 295 0.84 -0.94 -2.25
N PHE A 296 0.57 -1.95 -1.43
CA PHE A 296 -0.68 -2.01 -0.69
C PHE A 296 -0.61 -1.33 0.69
N PRO A 297 -1.73 -0.77 1.18
CA PRO A 297 -1.74 -0.01 2.43
C PRO A 297 -1.68 -0.88 3.69
N HIS A 298 -2.10 -2.15 3.63
CA HIS A 298 -2.19 -3.03 4.79
C HIS A 298 -1.08 -4.06 4.84
N THR A 299 -0.50 -4.25 6.01
CA THR A 299 0.35 -5.43 6.29
C THR A 299 -0.49 -6.71 6.31
N SER A 300 0.17 -7.87 6.25
CA SER A 300 -0.50 -9.17 6.35
C SER A 300 -1.34 -9.33 7.63
N GLN A 301 -0.89 -8.74 8.75
CA GLN A 301 -1.60 -8.79 10.03
C GLN A 301 -2.85 -7.91 10.04
N GLN A 302 -2.83 -6.77 9.37
CA GLN A 302 -3.99 -5.88 9.26
C GLN A 302 -5.00 -6.42 8.25
N LEU A 303 -4.50 -7.01 7.16
CA LEU A 303 -5.31 -7.54 6.08
C LEU A 303 -6.17 -8.72 6.54
N LEU A 304 -5.62 -9.64 7.34
CA LEU A 304 -6.24 -10.93 7.66
C LEU A 304 -6.93 -10.99 9.03
N LEU A 305 -7.94 -11.85 9.15
CA LEU A 305 -8.47 -12.28 10.44
C LEU A 305 -7.51 -13.26 11.14
N GLU A 306 -7.52 -13.28 12.47
CA GLU A 306 -6.78 -14.29 13.23
C GLU A 306 -7.21 -15.71 12.83
N GLY A 307 -6.23 -16.60 12.65
CA GLY A 307 -6.47 -17.98 12.22
C GLY A 307 -6.60 -18.20 10.71
N SER A 308 -6.44 -17.17 9.88
CA SER A 308 -6.43 -17.31 8.41
C SER A 308 -5.32 -18.24 7.92
N SER A 309 -5.64 -19.19 7.02
CA SER A 309 -4.70 -20.17 6.46
C SER A 309 -3.59 -19.54 5.61
N ASN A 310 -3.87 -18.43 4.93
CA ASN A 310 -2.95 -17.80 3.98
C ASN A 310 -1.94 -16.84 4.63
N LYS A 311 -1.75 -16.90 5.96
CA LYS A 311 -0.91 -15.97 6.72
C LYS A 311 0.54 -15.91 6.22
N ALA A 312 1.13 -17.06 5.90
CA ALA A 312 2.51 -17.13 5.42
C ALA A 312 2.67 -16.47 4.04
N LEU A 313 1.71 -16.74 3.12
CA LEU A 313 1.70 -16.16 1.79
C LEU A 313 1.44 -14.64 1.84
N ALA A 314 0.50 -14.19 2.68
CA ALA A 314 0.22 -12.77 2.88
C ALA A 314 1.45 -12.01 3.39
N LYS A 315 2.18 -12.59 4.34
CA LYS A 315 3.44 -12.02 4.83
C LYS A 315 4.46 -11.89 3.70
N ARG A 316 4.65 -12.94 2.91
CA ARG A 316 5.56 -12.92 1.76
C ARG A 316 5.18 -11.83 0.75
N LEU A 317 3.91 -11.76 0.38
CA LEU A 317 3.39 -10.78 -0.57
C LEU A 317 3.54 -9.34 -0.09
N PHE A 318 3.02 -9.03 1.11
CA PHE A 318 2.78 -7.63 1.53
C PHE A 318 3.75 -7.09 2.58
N ASP A 319 4.53 -7.95 3.25
CA ASP A 319 5.47 -7.51 4.29
C ASP A 319 6.94 -7.73 3.88
N GLN A 320 7.22 -8.62 2.91
CA GLN A 320 8.58 -9.05 2.56
C GLN A 320 9.03 -8.61 1.17
N GLY A 321 8.25 -7.79 0.45
CA GLY A 321 8.65 -7.19 -0.82
C GLY A 321 8.31 -7.99 -2.08
N TYR A 322 7.60 -9.12 -1.96
CA TYR A 322 7.31 -9.96 -3.13
C TYR A 322 6.30 -9.28 -4.07
N TRP A 323 5.28 -8.59 -3.56
CA TRP A 323 4.34 -7.83 -4.40
C TRP A 323 5.05 -6.76 -5.23
N GLU A 324 5.93 -5.99 -4.61
CA GLU A 324 6.70 -4.93 -5.26
C GLU A 324 7.67 -5.51 -6.30
N SER A 325 8.32 -6.63 -5.97
CA SER A 325 9.23 -7.33 -6.89
C SER A 325 8.50 -7.87 -8.11
N MET A 326 7.37 -8.55 -7.90
CA MET A 326 6.50 -9.06 -8.97
C MET A 326 6.02 -7.91 -9.87
N SER A 327 5.53 -6.83 -9.26
CA SER A 327 5.06 -5.63 -9.98
C SER A 327 6.18 -5.00 -10.83
N GLN A 328 7.39 -4.89 -10.28
CA GLN A 328 8.54 -4.36 -11.02
C GLN A 328 9.00 -5.29 -12.14
N HIS A 329 8.96 -6.61 -11.94
CA HIS A 329 9.30 -7.58 -12.96
C HIS A 329 8.33 -7.47 -14.13
N LEU A 330 7.02 -7.54 -13.87
CA LEU A 330 5.98 -7.38 -14.89
C LEU A 330 6.12 -6.04 -15.62
N ALA A 331 6.46 -4.96 -14.91
CA ALA A 331 6.64 -3.65 -15.52
C ALA A 331 7.86 -3.59 -16.46
N ARG A 332 8.91 -4.36 -16.19
CA ARG A 332 10.08 -4.48 -17.08
C ARG A 332 9.80 -5.39 -18.27
N GLU A 333 9.04 -6.46 -18.06
CA GLU A 333 8.71 -7.45 -19.07
C GLU A 333 7.71 -6.91 -20.09
N TYR A 334 6.59 -6.35 -19.60
CA TYR A 334 5.48 -5.90 -20.45
C TYR A 334 5.44 -4.38 -20.67
N GLY A 335 6.09 -3.60 -19.79
CA GLY A 335 6.01 -2.14 -19.80
C GLY A 335 4.83 -1.60 -18.98
N THR A 336 5.06 -0.51 -18.25
CA THR A 336 4.05 0.10 -17.36
C THR A 336 2.75 0.49 -18.06
N TYR A 337 2.82 0.97 -19.31
CA TYR A 337 1.62 1.33 -20.08
C TYR A 337 0.80 0.10 -20.48
N GLN A 338 1.45 -1.01 -20.81
CA GLN A 338 0.75 -2.26 -21.14
C GLN A 338 0.03 -2.80 -19.91
N LEU A 339 0.70 -2.84 -18.75
CA LEU A 339 0.07 -3.25 -17.49
C LEU A 339 -1.13 -2.36 -17.14
N ALA A 340 -0.97 -1.04 -17.23
CA ALA A 340 -2.05 -0.11 -16.98
C ALA A 340 -3.23 -0.31 -17.95
N TYR A 341 -2.95 -0.65 -19.21
CA TYR A 341 -3.96 -0.94 -20.22
C TYR A 341 -4.74 -2.22 -19.91
N LEU A 342 -4.05 -3.30 -19.51
CA LEU A 342 -4.68 -4.56 -19.13
C LEU A 342 -5.58 -4.40 -17.90
N SER A 343 -5.08 -3.77 -16.83
CA SER A 343 -5.91 -3.44 -15.65
C SER A 343 -7.07 -2.50 -16.01
N PHE A 344 -6.91 -1.62 -17.01
CA PHE A 344 -7.99 -0.75 -17.45
C PHE A 344 -9.10 -1.50 -18.19
N ILE A 345 -8.78 -2.54 -18.98
CA ILE A 345 -9.81 -3.37 -19.64
C ILE A 345 -10.68 -4.08 -18.60
N GLU A 346 -10.04 -4.69 -17.59
CA GLU A 346 -10.73 -5.33 -16.47
C GLU A 346 -11.63 -4.31 -15.74
N ARG A 347 -11.07 -3.17 -15.31
CA ARG A 347 -11.84 -2.12 -14.63
C ARG A 347 -12.97 -1.55 -15.48
N ALA A 348 -12.77 -1.41 -16.79
CA ALA A 348 -13.80 -0.94 -17.71
C ALA A 348 -14.95 -1.95 -17.85
N ALA A 349 -14.64 -3.25 -17.78
CA ALA A 349 -15.63 -4.32 -17.74
C ALA A 349 -16.43 -4.26 -16.44
N ASP A 350 -15.76 -4.20 -15.28
CA ASP A 350 -16.41 -4.06 -13.97
C ASP A 350 -17.33 -2.84 -13.96
N ALA A 351 -16.82 -1.65 -14.29
CA ALA A 351 -17.60 -0.42 -14.26
C ALA A 351 -18.87 -0.49 -15.14
N GLN A 352 -18.83 -1.20 -16.27
CA GLN A 352 -20.01 -1.40 -17.13
C GLN A 352 -21.02 -2.36 -16.50
N ILE A 353 -20.57 -3.52 -16.05
CA ILE A 353 -21.42 -4.54 -15.40
C ILE A 353 -22.05 -3.98 -14.12
N SER A 354 -21.23 -3.33 -13.30
CA SER A 354 -21.61 -2.57 -12.11
C SER A 354 -22.70 -1.53 -12.38
N LYS A 355 -22.65 -0.83 -13.53
CA LYS A 355 -23.65 0.17 -13.94
C LYS A 355 -24.94 -0.47 -14.45
N GLU A 356 -24.84 -1.66 -15.04
CA GLU A 356 -25.97 -2.46 -15.52
C GLU A 356 -26.70 -3.19 -14.37
N GLY A 357 -26.11 -3.22 -13.17
CA GLY A 357 -26.71 -3.83 -11.98
C GLY A 357 -26.65 -5.36 -12.00
N ARG A 358 -25.60 -5.92 -12.62
CA ARG A 358 -25.39 -7.35 -12.75
C ARG A 358 -24.14 -7.81 -12.02
#